data_AF-K1X9Z7-F1
#
_entry.id   AF-K1X9Z7-F1
#
_cell.length_a   1.000
_cell.length_b   1.000
_cell.length_c   1.000
_cell.angle_alpha   90.00
_cell.angle_beta   90.00
_cell.angle_gamma   90.00
#
_symmetry.space_group_name_H-M   'P 1'
#
loop_
_entity.id
_entity.type
_entity.pdbx_description
1 polymer ?
#
loop_
_entity_poly.entity_id
_entity_poly.type
_entity_poly.pdbx_seq_one_letter_code
_entity_poly.pdbx_strand_id
1 'polypeptide(L)' 'LKPGGRIFLEIGEGQKGIVAALFQAKGLYDNIRFRADYGGMDRVAMARKTEKGTE' A
#
# COMPACT_ATOMS: atom_id res chain seq x y z
N LEU A 1 5.91 4.95 10.10
CA LEU A 1 6.62 3.65 10.18
C LEU A 1 8.12 3.92 10.14
N LYS A 2 8.93 3.18 10.90
CA LYS A 2 10.40 3.23 10.74
C LYS A 2 10.77 2.81 9.30
N PRO A 3 11.91 3.28 8.75
CA PRO A 3 12.45 2.75 7.50
C PRO A 3 12.42 1.22 7.46
N GLY A 4 11.97 0.65 6.34
CA GLY A 4 11.77 -0.80 6.18
C GLY A 4 10.48 -1.36 6.81
N GLY A 5 9.75 -0.58 7.60
CA GLY A 5 8.47 -0.98 8.19
C GLY A 5 7.41 -1.23 7.13
N ARG A 6 6.49 -2.15 7.40
CA ARG A 6 5.43 -2.56 6.45
C ARG A 6 4.07 -2.07 6.92
N ILE A 7 3.22 -1.71 5.96
CA ILE A 7 1.81 -1.42 6.17
C ILE A 7 0.97 -2.44 5.41
N PHE A 8 -0.10 -2.88 6.07
CA PHE A 8 -1.16 -3.71 5.51
C PHE A 8 -2.46 -3.01 5.85
N LEU A 9 -3.26 -2.70 4.85
CA LEU A 9 -4.49 -1.93 5.00
C LEU A 9 -5.62 -2.65 4.27
N GLU A 10 -6.74 -2.86 4.97
CA GLU A 10 -7.97 -3.30 4.32
C GLU A 10 -8.51 -2.18 3.42
N ILE A 11 -8.94 -2.54 2.22
CA ILE A 11 -9.53 -1.63 1.25
C ILE A 11 -10.89 -2.15 0.80
N GLY A 12 -11.78 -1.21 0.49
CA GLY A 12 -13.06 -1.48 -0.15
C GLY A 12 -12.89 -1.89 -1.61
N GLU A 13 -13.91 -2.55 -2.13
CA GLU A 13 -14.02 -2.85 -3.56
C GLU A 13 -13.87 -1.58 -4.39
N GLY A 14 -13.09 -1.64 -5.47
CA GLY A 14 -12.80 -0.49 -6.35
C GLY A 14 -11.76 0.50 -5.81
N GLN A 15 -11.35 0.42 -4.54
CA GLN A 15 -10.41 1.39 -3.96
C GLN A 15 -8.93 1.18 -4.35
N LYS A 16 -8.59 0.08 -5.03
CA LYS A 16 -7.20 -0.22 -5.44
C LYS A 16 -6.53 0.94 -6.18
N GLY A 17 -7.22 1.56 -7.13
CA GLY A 17 -6.65 2.64 -7.94
C GLY A 17 -6.27 3.87 -7.11
N ILE A 18 -7.21 4.36 -6.29
CA ILE A 18 -6.97 5.54 -5.46
C ILE A 18 -5.91 5.27 -4.37
N VAL A 19 -5.91 4.08 -3.78
CA VAL A 19 -4.92 3.69 -2.76
C VAL A 19 -3.52 3.53 -3.38
N ALA A 20 -3.42 2.97 -4.58
CA ALA A 20 -2.15 2.88 -5.31
C ALA A 20 -1.56 4.28 -5.57
N ALA A 21 -2.40 5.22 -6.02
CA ALA A 21 -2.00 6.59 -6.25
C ALA A 21 -1.50 7.27 -4.96
N LEU A 22 -2.16 7.03 -3.82
CA LEU A 22 -1.73 7.56 -2.51
C LEU A 22 -0.36 7.03 -2.09
N PHE A 23 -0.09 5.72 -2.27
CA PHE A 23 1.23 5.17 -1.96
C PHE A 23 2.34 5.73 -2.85
N GLN A 24 2.03 6.00 -4.12
CA GLN A 24 2.99 6.51 -5.10
C GLN A 24 3.24 8.01 -5.00
N ALA A 25 2.26 8.80 -4.54
CA ALA A 25 2.25 10.27 -4.62
C ALA A 25 3.48 10.97 -4.02
N LYS A 26 4.08 10.40 -2.97
CA LYS A 26 5.24 11.01 -2.27
C LYS A 26 6.51 10.17 -2.36
N GLY A 27 6.49 9.03 -3.08
CA GLY A 27 7.64 8.11 -3.18
C GLY A 27 8.14 7.57 -1.83
N LEU A 28 7.33 7.70 -0.76
CA LEU A 28 7.71 7.28 0.59
C LEU A 28 7.57 5.78 0.81
N TYR A 29 6.89 5.09 -0.10
CA TYR A 29 6.62 3.66 -0.04
C TYR A 29 7.09 2.94 -1.29
N ASP A 30 7.63 1.74 -1.11
CA ASP A 30 8.00 0.80 -2.17
C ASP A 30 7.30 -0.55 -1.98
N ASN A 31 7.54 -1.48 -2.91
CA ASN A 31 6.97 -2.84 -2.89
C ASN A 31 5.44 -2.84 -2.70
N ILE A 32 4.76 -1.95 -3.44
CA ILE A 32 3.30 -1.80 -3.38
C ILE A 32 2.67 -3.04 -4.01
N ARG A 33 1.83 -3.74 -3.26
CA ARG A 33 1.10 -4.93 -3.72
C ARG A 33 -0.35 -4.89 -3.27
N PHE A 34 -1.19 -5.58 -4.01
CA PHE A 34 -2.59 -5.78 -3.68
C PHE A 34 -2.87 -7.27 -3.63
N ARG A 35 -3.64 -7.68 -2.63
CA ARG A 35 -4.07 -9.07 -2.47
C ARG A 35 -5.58 -9.14 -2.54
N ALA A 36 -6.06 -10.03 -3.39
CA ALA A 36 -7.46 -10.38 -3.45
C ALA A 36 -7.89 -11.25 -2.26
N ASP A 37 -9.15 -11.12 -1.87
CA ASP A 37 -9.82 -12.12 -1.03
C ASP A 37 -10.13 -13.40 -1.81
N TYR A 38 -10.80 -14.36 -1.18
CA TYR A 38 -11.22 -15.61 -1.84
C TYR A 38 -12.32 -15.40 -2.90
N GLY A 39 -12.97 -14.24 -2.93
CA GLY A 39 -13.93 -13.84 -3.96
C GLY A 39 -13.28 -13.16 -5.17
N GLY A 40 -11.96 -12.97 -5.16
CA GLY A 40 -11.22 -12.32 -6.25
C GLY A 40 -11.23 -10.79 -6.19
N MET A 41 -11.80 -10.18 -5.15
CA MET A 41 -11.81 -8.73 -4.97
C MET A 41 -10.54 -8.27 -4.26
N ASP A 42 -9.87 -7.24 -4.77
CA ASP A 42 -8.75 -6.59 -4.07
C ASP A 42 -9.23 -6.08 -2.69
N ARG A 43 -8.68 -6.65 -1.60
CA ARG A 43 -9.08 -6.31 -0.22
C ARG A 43 -7.96 -5.87 0.68
N VAL A 44 -6.71 -6.19 0.34
CA VAL A 44 -5.56 -5.76 1.16
C VAL A 44 -4.55 -5.06 0.29
N ALA A 45 -4.26 -3.80 0.64
CA ALA A 45 -3.12 -3.07 0.12
C ALA A 45 -1.91 -3.25 1.03
N MET A 46 -0.74 -3.43 0.43
CA MET A 46 0.51 -3.68 1.15
C MET A 46 1.60 -2.78 0.60
N ALA A 47 2.43 -2.22 1.47
CA ALA A 47 3.61 -1.47 1.06
C ALA A 47 4.69 -1.49 2.14
N ARG A 48 5.91 -1.10 1.78
CA ARG A 48 7.04 -0.94 2.70
C ARG A 48 7.51 0.52 2.70
N LYS A 49 7.75 1.07 3.89
CA LYS A 49 8.28 2.43 4.07
C LYS A 49 9.74 2.47 3.61
N THR A 50 10.04 3.38 2.69
CA THR A 50 11.41 3.62 2.21
C THR A 50 12.25 4.35 3.27
N GLU A 51 13.57 4.36 3.08
CA GLU A 51 14.50 5.12 3.94
C GLU A 51 14.34 6.64 3.81
N LYS A 52 13.80 7.12 2.68
CA LYS A 52 13.61 8.54 2.37
C LYS A 52 12.53 9.24 3.18
N GLY A 53 11.86 8.54 4.09
CA GLY A 53 10.67 9.04 4.78
C GLY A 53 10.89 9.53 6.20
N THR A 54 12.09 10.03 6.49
CA THR A 54 12.44 10.72 7.74
C THR A 54 12.66 12.19 7.39
N GLU A 55 11.59 12.96 7.40
CA GLU A 55 11.62 14.41 7.62
C GLU A 55 10.91 14.67 8.95
#